data_AF-A0A1W9LVP4-F1
#
_entry.id   AF-A0A1W9LVP4-F1
#
_cell.length_a   1.000
_cell.length_b   1.000
_cell.length_c   1.000
_cell.angle_alpha   90.00
_cell.angle_beta   90.00
_cell.angle_gamma   90.00
#
_symmetry.space_group_name_H-M   'P 1'
#
loop_
_entity.id
_entity.type
_entity.pdbx_description
1 polymer ?
#
loop_
_entity_poly.entity_id
_entity_poly.type
_entity_poly.pdbx_seq_one_letter_code
_entity_poly.pdbx_strand_id
1 'polypeptide(L)'
;MYKIKADTARNVMYISLKGFLNETDVKEAVLQIRRTADSLRPGFVIVNDISEFSPASPRVADEISKVQAYVNQKGCKKTIRVVGNVLSKHQVRRCQEAVRAEYEVIEVTTPEEAEKYLKQMSFEKPNPKTSA
;
A
#
# COMPACT_ATOMS: atom_id res chain seq x y z
N MET A 1 14.02 -6.26 -3.65
CA MET A 1 13.41 -5.67 -4.88
C MET A 1 12.03 -5.12 -4.55
N TYR A 2 11.66 -3.98 -5.12
CA TYR A 2 10.31 -3.44 -5.02
C TYR A 2 9.73 -3.11 -6.41
N LYS A 3 8.40 -3.12 -6.52
CA LYS A 3 7.66 -2.62 -7.69
C LYS A 3 6.45 -1.85 -7.23
N ILE A 4 6.25 -0.65 -7.76
CA ILE A 4 5.10 0.21 -7.45
C ILE A 4 4.47 0.68 -8.77
N LYS A 5 3.15 0.55 -8.89
CA LYS A 5 2.39 0.99 -10.07
C LYS A 5 1.07 1.62 -9.66
N ALA A 6 0.63 2.59 -10.44
CA ALA A 6 -0.69 3.20 -10.33
C ALA A 6 -1.61 2.65 -11.42
N ASP A 7 -2.85 2.38 -11.07
CA ASP A 7 -3.97 2.24 -11.98
C ASP A 7 -4.96 3.38 -11.68
N THR A 8 -4.78 4.49 -12.37
CA THR A 8 -5.57 5.72 -12.14
C THR A 8 -7.03 5.55 -12.57
N ALA A 9 -7.30 4.68 -13.54
CA ALA A 9 -8.64 4.37 -14.00
C ALA A 9 -9.46 3.67 -12.91
N ARG A 10 -8.85 2.70 -12.22
CA ARG A 10 -9.45 2.00 -11.07
C ARG A 10 -9.19 2.70 -9.73
N ASN A 11 -8.38 3.76 -9.70
CA ASN A 11 -7.95 4.43 -8.48
C ASN A 11 -7.24 3.48 -7.48
N VAL A 12 -6.32 2.67 -8.00
CA VAL A 12 -5.60 1.64 -7.23
C VAL A 12 -4.09 1.85 -7.33
N MET A 13 -3.37 1.69 -6.21
CA MET A 13 -1.92 1.55 -6.18
C MET A 13 -1.56 0.08 -5.92
N TYR A 14 -0.67 -0.48 -6.75
CA TYR A 14 -0.07 -1.79 -6.55
C TYR A 14 1.35 -1.63 -6.02
N ILE A 15 1.67 -2.31 -4.92
CA ILE A 15 2.99 -2.38 -4.29
C ILE A 15 3.35 -3.86 -4.18
N SER A 16 4.54 -4.25 -4.62
CA SER A 16 5.11 -5.58 -4.40
C SER A 16 6.50 -5.44 -3.82
N LEU A 17 6.73 -6.06 -2.66
CA LEU A 17 7.98 -6.04 -1.93
C LEU A 17 8.51 -7.47 -1.83
N LYS A 18 9.74 -7.71 -2.30
CA LYS A 18 10.35 -9.04 -2.36
C LYS A 18 11.74 -9.07 -1.74
N GLY A 19 11.98 -10.08 -0.90
CA GLY A 19 13.21 -10.33 -0.18
C GLY A 19 13.52 -9.25 0.86
N PHE A 20 14.81 -9.02 1.09
CA PHE A 20 15.30 -7.92 1.89
C PHE A 20 15.39 -6.64 1.06
N LEU A 21 14.95 -5.52 1.64
CA LEU A 21 15.13 -4.19 1.09
C LEU A 21 16.20 -3.48 1.91
N ASN A 22 17.23 -2.98 1.24
CA ASN A 22 18.23 -2.15 1.90
C ASN A 22 17.67 -0.71 2.10
N GLU A 23 18.42 0.14 2.78
CA GLU A 23 17.97 1.51 3.06
C GLU A 23 17.73 2.36 1.81
N THR A 24 18.53 2.15 0.75
CA THR A 24 18.38 2.86 -0.53
C THR A 24 17.08 2.43 -1.21
N ASP A 25 16.85 1.12 -1.33
CA ASP A 25 15.61 0.56 -1.90
C ASP A 25 14.38 1.11 -1.18
N VAL A 26 14.44 1.20 0.15
CA VAL A 26 13.34 1.70 0.97
C VAL A 26 13.09 3.17 0.73
N LYS A 27 14.13 4.01 0.69
CA LYS A 27 13.99 5.44 0.42
C LYS A 27 13.37 5.69 -0.95
N GLU A 28 13.83 4.98 -1.96
CA GLU A 28 13.26 5.11 -3.31
C GLU A 28 11.83 4.61 -3.38
N ALA A 29 11.53 3.46 -2.76
CA ALA A 29 10.18 2.93 -2.67
C ALA A 29 9.22 3.91 -1.97
N VAL A 30 9.65 4.52 -0.86
CA VAL A 30 8.85 5.53 -0.14
C VAL A 30 8.58 6.75 -1.01
N LEU A 31 9.59 7.26 -1.73
CA LEU A 31 9.41 8.39 -2.65
C LEU A 31 8.45 8.03 -3.79
N GLN A 32 8.58 6.83 -4.35
CA GLN A 32 7.69 6.38 -5.43
C GLN A 32 6.26 6.13 -4.93
N ILE A 33 6.07 5.59 -3.72
CA ILE A 33 4.74 5.45 -3.10
C ILE A 33 4.10 6.83 -2.92
N ARG A 34 4.85 7.81 -2.40
CA ARG A 34 4.35 9.17 -2.20
C ARG A 34 3.88 9.81 -3.51
N ARG A 35 4.75 9.81 -4.53
CA ARG A 35 4.41 10.31 -5.87
C ARG A 35 3.22 9.57 -6.50
N THR A 36 3.14 8.26 -6.29
CA THR A 36 2.03 7.46 -6.79
C THR A 36 0.71 7.85 -6.09
N ALA A 37 0.72 7.96 -4.77
CA ALA A 37 -0.44 8.40 -4.00
C ALA A 37 -0.87 9.83 -4.34
N ASP A 38 0.07 10.75 -4.63
CA ASP A 38 -0.23 12.10 -5.11
C ASP A 38 -0.98 12.11 -6.45
N SER A 39 -0.80 11.08 -7.29
CA SER A 39 -1.49 10.95 -8.57
C SER A 39 -2.88 10.29 -8.47
N LEU A 40 -3.24 9.78 -7.29
CA LEU A 40 -4.50 9.07 -7.05
C LEU A 40 -5.51 9.99 -6.36
N ARG A 41 -6.79 9.74 -6.63
CA ARG A 41 -7.88 10.46 -5.98
C ARG A 41 -8.09 9.91 -4.56
N PRO A 42 -8.49 10.73 -3.57
CA PRO A 42 -8.94 10.23 -2.28
C PRO A 42 -9.98 9.11 -2.44
N GLY A 43 -9.98 8.15 -1.52
CA GLY A 43 -10.75 6.92 -1.65
C GLY A 43 -10.00 5.79 -2.38
N PHE A 44 -8.72 5.97 -2.72
CA PHE A 44 -7.94 4.96 -3.44
C PHE A 44 -7.67 3.71 -2.59
N VAL A 45 -7.43 2.61 -3.30
CA VAL A 45 -7.12 1.31 -2.70
C VAL A 45 -5.65 0.97 -2.94
N ILE A 46 -5.01 0.35 -1.96
CA ILE A 46 -3.65 -0.17 -2.10
C ILE A 46 -3.73 -1.70 -2.16
N VAL A 47 -3.18 -2.32 -3.19
CA VAL A 47 -2.79 -3.74 -3.14
C VAL A 47 -1.34 -3.80 -2.74
N ASN A 48 -1.07 -4.36 -1.56
CA ASN A 48 0.27 -4.48 -1.02
C ASN A 48 0.67 -5.95 -0.89
N ASP A 49 1.50 -6.41 -1.81
CA ASP A 49 2.07 -7.74 -1.79
C ASP A 49 3.38 -7.76 -1.00
N ILE A 50 3.30 -8.35 0.20
CA ILE A 50 4.43 -8.61 1.09
C ILE A 50 4.69 -10.10 1.25
N SER A 51 4.21 -10.93 0.32
CA SER A 51 4.25 -12.38 0.45
C SER A 51 5.68 -12.94 0.52
N GLU A 52 6.57 -12.32 -0.24
CA GLU A 52 8.00 -12.64 -0.29
C GLU A 52 8.85 -11.61 0.47
N PHE A 53 8.24 -10.65 1.17
CA PHE A 53 8.98 -9.62 1.91
C PHE A 53 9.56 -10.19 3.20
N SER A 54 10.85 -9.98 3.42
CA SER A 54 11.51 -10.34 4.67
C SER A 54 11.33 -9.24 5.73
N PRO A 55 11.30 -9.58 7.03
CA PRO A 55 11.22 -8.59 8.09
C PRO A 55 12.28 -7.50 7.97
N ALA A 56 11.86 -6.25 8.08
CA ALA A 56 12.71 -5.08 7.94
C ALA A 56 13.49 -4.77 9.24
N SER A 57 14.58 -4.03 9.12
CA SER A 57 15.28 -3.47 10.28
C SER A 57 14.43 -2.39 10.98
N PRO A 58 14.71 -2.01 12.24
CA PRO A 58 13.96 -0.95 12.93
C PRO A 58 13.93 0.38 12.18
N ARG A 59 15.03 0.75 11.52
CA ARG A 59 15.12 1.96 10.70
C ARG A 59 14.20 1.90 9.48
N VAL A 60 14.09 0.74 8.84
CA VAL A 60 13.16 0.54 7.72
C VAL A 60 11.71 0.51 8.21
N ALA A 61 11.44 -0.04 9.39
CA ALA A 61 10.11 -0.02 9.99
C ALA A 61 9.60 1.41 10.24
N ASP A 62 10.48 2.32 10.67
CA ASP A 62 10.14 3.75 10.82
C ASP A 62 9.72 4.38 9.48
N GLU A 63 10.43 4.09 8.39
CA GLU A 63 10.05 4.53 7.05
C GLU A 63 8.72 3.92 6.57
N ILE A 64 8.43 2.67 6.93
CA ILE A 64 7.12 2.03 6.67
C ILE A 64 6.01 2.77 7.43
N SER A 65 6.21 3.09 8.71
CA SER A 65 5.25 3.87 9.48
C SER A 65 4.99 5.25 8.85
N LYS A 66 6.06 5.97 8.47
CA LYS A 66 5.95 7.28 7.83
C LYS A 66 5.16 7.23 6.53
N VAL A 67 5.38 6.21 5.69
CA VAL A 67 4.65 6.09 4.42
C VAL A 67 3.20 5.66 4.64
N GLN A 68 2.92 4.82 5.65
CA GLN A 68 1.54 4.47 6.04
C GLN A 68 0.76 5.70 6.53
N ALA A 69 1.37 6.54 7.37
CA ALA A 69 0.77 7.80 7.81
C ALA A 69 0.45 8.71 6.61
N TYR A 70 1.39 8.81 5.67
CA TYR A 70 1.22 9.63 4.48
C TYR A 70 0.08 9.13 3.58
N VAL A 71 0.02 7.85 3.24
CA VAL A 71 -1.07 7.33 2.38
C VAL A 71 -2.43 7.42 3.07
N ASN A 72 -2.46 7.30 4.41
CA ASN A 72 -3.66 7.56 5.20
C ASN A 72 -4.13 9.01 5.03
N GLN A 73 -3.23 9.98 5.21
CA GLN A 73 -3.54 11.41 5.02
C GLN A 73 -3.99 11.73 3.60
N LYS A 74 -3.48 11.02 2.59
CA LYS A 74 -3.90 11.16 1.20
C LYS A 74 -5.26 10.55 0.88
N GLY A 75 -5.91 9.91 1.85
CA GLY A 75 -7.23 9.33 1.68
C GLY A 75 -7.19 7.90 1.14
N CYS A 76 -6.16 7.12 1.48
CA CYS A 76 -6.25 5.66 1.31
C CYS A 76 -7.48 5.16 2.07
N LYS A 77 -8.38 4.49 1.37
CA LYS A 77 -9.60 3.93 1.97
C LYS A 77 -9.37 2.52 2.49
N LYS A 78 -8.61 1.74 1.73
CA LYS A 78 -8.45 0.31 1.97
C LYS A 78 -7.09 -0.17 1.47
N THR A 79 -6.51 -1.11 2.19
CA THR A 79 -5.35 -1.89 1.76
C THR A 79 -5.73 -3.37 1.69
N ILE A 80 -5.51 -4.00 0.54
CA ILE A 80 -5.57 -5.45 0.38
C ILE A 80 -4.13 -5.96 0.44
N ARG A 81 -3.82 -6.70 1.50
CA ARG A 81 -2.46 -7.14 1.81
C ARG A 81 -2.29 -8.63 1.49
N VAL A 82 -1.41 -8.94 0.55
CA VAL A 82 -1.02 -10.33 0.26
C VAL A 82 0.08 -10.73 1.25
N VAL A 83 -0.17 -11.76 2.03
CA VAL A 83 0.70 -12.21 3.13
C VAL A 83 1.19 -13.63 2.86
N GLY A 84 2.51 -13.81 2.94
CA GLY A 84 3.20 -15.10 2.84
C GLY A 84 4.05 -15.44 4.06
N ASN A 85 4.33 -14.44 4.91
CA ASN A 85 5.06 -14.62 6.18
C ASN A 85 4.40 -13.84 7.32
N VAL A 86 4.16 -14.54 8.43
CA VAL A 86 3.57 -14.02 9.68
C VAL A 86 4.41 -12.89 10.30
N LEU A 87 5.74 -12.98 10.25
CA LEU A 87 6.64 -11.96 10.83
C LEU A 87 6.50 -10.61 10.12
N SER A 88 6.53 -10.63 8.78
CA SER A 88 6.38 -9.43 7.96
C SER A 88 4.98 -8.82 8.14
N LYS A 89 3.94 -9.65 8.21
CA LYS A 89 2.58 -9.22 8.56
C LYS A 89 2.54 -8.48 9.90
N HIS A 90 3.08 -9.08 10.97
CA HIS A 90 3.07 -8.45 12.29
C HIS A 90 3.85 -7.13 12.32
N GLN A 91 5.00 -7.07 11.64
CA GLN A 91 5.76 -5.82 11.56
C GLN A 91 4.96 -4.71 10.87
N VAL A 92 4.41 -4.98 9.68
CA VAL A 92 3.65 -3.97 8.90
C VAL A 92 2.40 -3.54 9.66
N ARG A 93 1.74 -4.46 10.38
CA ARG A 93 0.60 -4.16 11.25
C ARG A 93 0.98 -3.24 12.41
N ARG A 94 2.08 -3.52 13.13
CA ARG A 94 2.55 -2.65 14.22
C ARG A 94 2.88 -1.25 13.73
N CYS A 95 3.49 -1.13 12.55
CA CYS A 95 3.79 0.17 11.95
C CYS A 95 2.51 0.98 11.70
N GLN A 96 1.43 0.30 11.29
CA GLN A 96 0.15 0.90 11.00
C GLN A 96 -0.56 1.36 12.28
N GLU A 97 -0.53 0.52 13.32
CA GLU A 97 -1.07 0.84 14.64
C GLU A 97 -0.34 2.03 15.28
N ALA A 98 0.99 2.09 15.13
CA ALA A 98 1.82 3.18 15.64
C ALA A 98 1.44 4.56 15.08
N VAL A 99 0.95 4.61 13.84
CA VAL A 99 0.52 5.85 13.19
C VAL A 99 -1.00 6.03 13.19
N ARG A 100 -1.73 5.13 13.85
CA ARG A 100 -3.21 5.13 13.92
C ARG A 100 -3.86 5.26 12.55
N ALA A 101 -3.33 4.53 11.56
CA ALA A 101 -3.90 4.58 10.21
C ALA A 101 -5.32 4.00 10.21
N GLU A 102 -6.25 4.73 9.58
CA GLU A 102 -7.70 4.47 9.65
C GLU A 102 -8.22 3.67 8.45
N TYR A 103 -7.39 3.47 7.42
CA TYR A 103 -7.76 2.64 6.28
C TYR A 103 -8.01 1.19 6.69
N GLU A 104 -9.01 0.58 6.07
CA GLU A 104 -9.34 -0.83 6.31
C GLU A 104 -8.25 -1.74 5.73
N VAL A 105 -7.98 -2.87 6.37
CA VAL A 105 -7.04 -3.89 5.86
C VAL A 105 -7.76 -5.21 5.65
N ILE A 106 -7.70 -5.71 4.41
CA ILE A 106 -8.09 -7.08 4.08
C ILE A 106 -6.80 -7.86 3.84
N GLU A 107 -6.62 -8.97 4.54
CA GLU A 107 -5.48 -9.86 4.31
C GLU A 107 -5.90 -11.04 3.45
N VAL A 108 -5.08 -11.35 2.45
CA VAL A 108 -5.25 -12.47 1.52
C VAL A 108 -3.92 -13.21 1.38
N THR A 109 -3.95 -14.40 0.78
CA THR A 109 -2.75 -15.25 0.65
C THR A 109 -2.12 -15.18 -0.74
N THR A 110 -2.89 -14.76 -1.76
CA THR A 110 -2.41 -14.70 -3.14
C THR A 110 -2.76 -13.37 -3.84
N PRO A 111 -1.96 -12.94 -4.84
CA PRO A 111 -2.30 -11.80 -5.68
C PRO A 111 -3.64 -11.97 -6.42
N GLU A 112 -3.99 -13.21 -6.79
CA GLU A 112 -5.25 -13.52 -7.47
C GLU A 112 -6.45 -13.28 -6.55
N GLU A 113 -6.35 -13.62 -5.27
CA GLU A 113 -7.36 -13.27 -4.27
C GLU A 113 -7.48 -11.76 -4.10
N ALA A 114 -6.36 -11.03 -4.07
CA ALA A 114 -6.40 -9.56 -3.98
C ALA A 114 -7.16 -8.94 -5.15
N GLU A 115 -6.92 -9.42 -6.37
CA GLU A 115 -7.60 -8.94 -7.57
C GLU A 115 -9.09 -9.34 -7.59
N LYS A 116 -9.46 -10.50 -7.04
CA LYS A 116 -10.89 -10.86 -6.85
C LYS A 116 -11.60 -9.88 -5.93
N TYR A 117 -10.98 -9.51 -4.80
CA TYR A 117 -11.52 -8.50 -3.91
C TYR A 117 -11.64 -7.15 -4.61
N LEU A 118 -10.61 -6.70 -5.32
CA LEU A 118 -10.66 -5.45 -6.09
C LEU A 118 -11.83 -5.42 -7.09
N LYS A 119 -12.09 -6.52 -7.79
CA LYS A 119 -13.21 -6.60 -8.77
C LYS A 119 -14.58 -6.50 -8.14
N GLN A 120 -14.71 -6.90 -6.88
CA GLN A 120 -15.95 -6.76 -6.11
C GLN A 120 -16.13 -5.33 -5.57
N MET A 121 -15.08 -4.50 -5.61
CA MET A 121 -15.16 -3.11 -5.17
C MET A 121 -15.79 -2.24 -6.25
N SER A 122 -16.74 -1.40 -5.83
CA SER A 122 -17.23 -0.29 -6.66
C SER A 122 -16.30 0.91 -6.47
N PHE A 123 -15.63 1.32 -7.55
CA PHE A 123 -14.84 2.55 -7.56
C PHE A 123 -15.72 3.70 -8.00
N GLU A 124 -15.72 4.78 -7.23
CA GLU A 124 -16.43 6.00 -7.61
C GLU A 124 -15.84 6.54 -8.93
N LYS A 125 -16.69 6.58 -9.95
CA LYS A 125 -16.32 7.16 -11.26
C LYS A 125 -15.99 8.64 -11.04
N PRO A 126 -14.95 9.18 -11.71
CA PRO A 126 -14.63 10.59 -11.61
C PRO A 126 -15.87 11.41 -11.96
N ASN A 127 -16.28 12.29 -11.06
CA ASN A 127 -17.36 13.24 -11.32
C ASN A 127 -16.83 14.24 -12.36
N PRO A 128 -17.42 14.35 -13.56
CA PRO A 128 -16.90 15.21 -14.63
C PRO A 128 -17.00 16.72 -14.35
N LYS A 129 -17.40 17.14 -13.14
CA LYS A 129 -17.74 18.53 -12.81
C LYS A 129 -16.70 19.31 -11.99
N THR A 130 -15.45 18.84 -11.86
CA THR A 130 -14.39 19.58 -11.15
C THR A 130 -13.15 19.87 -12.00
N SER A 131 -13.33 20.04 -13.31
CA SER A 131 -12.39 20.81 -14.13
C SER A 131 -12.99 22.19 -14.35
N ALA A 132 -12.72 23.11 -13.42
CA ALA A 132 -12.93 24.54 -13.57
C ALA A 132 -11.65 25.26 -13.12
#